data_AF-A0A9P6WB13-F1
#
_entry.id   AF-A0A9P6WB13-F1
#
_cell.length_a   1.000
_cell.length_b   1.000
_cell.length_c   1.000
_cell.angle_alpha   90.00
_cell.angle_beta   90.00
_cell.angle_gamma   90.00
#
_symmetry.space_group_name_H-M   'P 1'
#
loop_
_entity.id
_entity.type
_entity.pdbx_description
1 polymer ?
#
loop_
_entity_poly.entity_id
_entity_poly.type
_entity_poly.pdbx_seq_one_letter_code
_entity_poly.pdbx_strand_id
1 'polypeptide(L)'
;MKRFGVSAFDSNLYESQTLQRQTKEYDDQLKLFQEKLIQFAIEHNEELKQNIEFKSKFLKMCDTIGIDPLALFDKDRHLFNVNDYYYEICVKLIQICRDIKDLNGGIVSLEELQKIYFRDANVTQADIEKAVEMLSSLDGGFEIFQIRDHLKFLRSVPNELTSDQTKVLEVCSVMGYASINLLHINLNWERVRCKTTLNEMITNGLLWMDNQCGGREILYWDPSWITKCVDSTTT
;
A
#
# COMPACT_ATOMS: atom_id res chain seq x y z
N MET A 1 18.25 -6.58 -50.13
CA MET A 1 19.67 -6.80 -49.81
C MET A 1 19.89 -6.51 -48.32
N LYS A 2 20.24 -7.52 -47.52
CA LYS A 2 20.64 -7.30 -46.11
C LYS A 2 21.99 -6.57 -46.11
N ARG A 3 22.04 -5.36 -45.55
CA ARG A 3 23.26 -4.55 -45.41
C ARG A 3 24.01 -5.04 -44.19
N PHE A 4 25.24 -5.51 -44.37
CA PHE A 4 26.16 -5.84 -43.29
C PHE A 4 27.35 -4.86 -43.38
N GLY A 5 27.58 -4.11 -42.31
CA GLY A 5 28.65 -3.10 -42.20
C GLY A 5 28.33 -2.04 -41.14
N VAL A 6 29.34 -1.28 -40.71
CA VAL A 6 29.33 -0.26 -39.63
C VAL A 6 28.16 0.73 -39.75
N SER A 7 27.66 0.97 -40.97
CA SER A 7 26.50 1.82 -41.27
C SER A 7 25.17 1.31 -40.67
N ALA A 8 25.06 0.02 -40.33
CA ALA A 8 23.90 -0.53 -39.63
C ALA A 8 23.91 -0.20 -38.13
N PHE A 9 25.09 0.06 -37.55
CA PHE A 9 25.22 0.56 -36.19
C PHE A 9 24.93 2.07 -36.11
N ASP A 10 25.34 2.85 -37.10
CA ASP A 10 24.99 4.29 -37.20
C ASP A 10 23.49 4.50 -37.35
N SER A 11 22.80 3.73 -38.21
CA SER A 11 21.34 3.88 -38.36
C SER A 11 20.58 3.61 -37.06
N ASN A 12 20.98 2.58 -36.30
CA ASN A 12 20.38 2.29 -34.99
C ASN A 12 20.69 3.38 -33.94
N LEU A 13 21.89 3.99 -33.99
CA LEU A 13 22.27 5.10 -33.11
C LEU A 13 21.47 6.38 -33.41
N TYR A 14 21.32 6.73 -34.69
CA TYR A 14 20.51 7.87 -35.12
C TYR A 14 19.03 7.66 -34.81
N GLU A 15 18.50 6.47 -35.06
CA GLU A 15 17.10 6.11 -34.76
C GLU A 15 16.85 6.16 -33.24
N SER A 16 17.80 5.68 -32.43
CA SER A 16 17.79 5.83 -30.97
C SER A 16 17.84 7.29 -30.51
N GLN A 17 18.62 8.16 -31.16
CA GLN A 17 18.69 9.59 -30.81
C GLN A 17 17.41 10.35 -31.19
N THR A 18 16.81 10.04 -32.34
CA THR A 18 15.52 10.62 -32.73
C THR A 18 14.38 10.16 -31.83
N LEU A 19 14.36 8.88 -31.45
CA LEU A 19 13.39 8.34 -30.49
C LEU A 19 13.56 9.00 -29.11
N GLN A 20 14.80 9.12 -28.61
CA GLN A 20 15.06 9.83 -27.34
C GLN A 20 14.59 11.28 -27.36
N ARG A 21 14.79 11.98 -28.48
CA ARG A 21 14.31 13.36 -28.64
C ARG A 21 12.78 13.43 -28.65
N GLN A 22 12.12 12.53 -29.38
CA GLN A 22 10.67 12.43 -29.39
C GLN A 22 10.12 12.11 -28.00
N THR A 23 10.70 11.15 -27.29
CA THR A 23 10.31 10.81 -25.90
C THR A 23 10.39 12.03 -25.00
N LYS A 24 11.47 12.81 -25.10
CA LYS A 24 11.61 14.04 -24.30
C LYS A 24 10.58 15.11 -24.66
N GLU A 25 10.31 15.31 -25.95
CA GLU A 25 9.27 16.25 -26.40
C GLU A 25 7.87 15.80 -25.94
N TYR A 26 7.59 14.50 -25.93
CA TYR A 26 6.36 13.94 -25.39
C TYR A 26 6.25 14.12 -23.87
N ASP A 27 7.32 13.89 -23.10
CA ASP A 27 7.34 14.11 -21.65
C ASP A 27 7.07 15.57 -21.29
N ASP A 28 7.66 16.51 -22.03
CA ASP A 28 7.46 17.94 -21.83
C ASP A 28 6.02 18.35 -22.16
N GLN A 29 5.43 17.77 -23.22
CA GLN A 29 4.01 17.99 -23.55
C GLN A 29 3.07 17.42 -22.50
N LEU A 30 3.34 16.24 -21.95
CA LEU A 30 2.53 15.63 -20.89
C LEU A 30 2.58 16.47 -19.61
N LYS A 31 3.76 16.98 -19.23
CA LYS A 31 3.90 17.90 -18.08
C LYS A 31 3.13 19.20 -18.28
N LEU A 32 3.28 19.84 -19.45
CA LEU A 32 2.54 21.06 -19.77
C LEU A 32 1.03 20.81 -19.75
N PHE A 33 0.60 19.66 -20.27
CA PHE A 33 -0.79 19.27 -20.27
C PHE A 33 -1.32 19.08 -18.85
N GLN A 34 -0.57 18.40 -17.99
CA GLN A 34 -0.89 18.21 -16.58
C GLN A 34 -1.04 19.56 -15.85
N GLU A 35 -0.09 20.48 -16.04
CA GLU A 35 -0.17 21.83 -15.45
C GLU A 35 -1.41 22.60 -15.92
N LYS A 36 -1.72 22.54 -17.22
CA LYS A 36 -2.92 23.18 -17.78
C LYS A 36 -4.21 22.56 -17.26
N LEU A 37 -4.23 21.25 -17.07
CA LEU A 37 -5.39 20.52 -16.57
C LEU A 37 -5.63 20.82 -15.09
N ILE A 38 -4.57 20.96 -14.29
CA ILE A 38 -4.65 21.45 -12.91
C ILE A 38 -5.17 22.89 -12.88
N GLN A 39 -4.63 23.77 -13.71
CA GLN A 39 -5.07 25.17 -13.78
C GLN A 39 -6.56 25.27 -14.15
N PHE A 40 -7.01 24.48 -15.12
CA PHE A 40 -8.42 24.38 -15.50
C PHE A 40 -9.30 23.94 -14.33
N ALA A 41 -8.85 22.96 -13.55
CA ALA A 41 -9.59 22.48 -12.38
C ALA A 41 -9.72 23.55 -11.29
N ILE A 42 -8.68 24.39 -11.11
CA ILE A 42 -8.71 25.51 -10.15
C ILE A 42 -9.69 26.59 -10.63
N GLU A 43 -9.66 26.94 -11.91
CA GLU A 43 -10.53 27.97 -12.49
C GLU A 43 -12.01 27.57 -12.47
N HIS A 44 -12.32 26.30 -12.75
CA HIS A 44 -13.68 25.78 -12.85
C HIS A 44 -14.13 24.96 -11.63
N ASN A 45 -13.50 25.17 -10.48
CA ASN A 45 -13.72 24.36 -9.27
C ASN A 45 -15.21 24.31 -8.84
N GLU A 46 -15.90 25.46 -8.82
CA GLU A 46 -17.32 25.54 -8.45
C GLU A 46 -18.23 24.81 -9.44
N GLU A 47 -17.95 24.91 -10.74
CA GLU A 47 -18.72 24.22 -11.78
C GLU A 47 -18.55 22.70 -11.69
N LEU A 48 -17.33 22.27 -11.42
CA LEU A 48 -16.98 20.88 -11.19
C LEU A 48 -17.61 20.31 -9.91
N LYS A 49 -17.79 21.13 -8.88
CA LYS A 49 -18.45 20.75 -7.64
C LYS A 49 -19.97 20.58 -7.81
N GLN A 50 -20.59 21.46 -8.59
CA GLN A 50 -22.04 21.44 -8.79
C GLN A 50 -22.50 20.40 -9.81
N ASN A 51 -21.67 20.09 -10.82
CA ASN A 51 -22.04 19.18 -11.90
C ASN A 51 -21.26 17.87 -11.86
N ILE A 52 -21.94 16.79 -11.44
CA ILE A 52 -21.38 15.43 -11.35
C ILE A 52 -20.95 14.89 -12.72
N GLU A 53 -21.68 15.20 -13.79
CA GLU A 53 -21.35 14.72 -15.14
C GLU A 53 -20.06 15.38 -15.64
N PHE A 54 -19.87 16.66 -15.34
CA PHE A 54 -18.66 17.39 -15.68
C PHE A 54 -17.46 16.88 -14.89
N LYS A 55 -17.61 16.67 -13.57
CA LYS A 55 -16.59 16.03 -12.72
C LYS A 55 -16.18 14.66 -13.26
N SER A 56 -17.15 13.81 -13.61
CA SER A 56 -16.87 12.46 -14.14
C SER A 56 -16.07 12.50 -15.45
N LYS A 57 -16.42 13.42 -16.38
CA LYS A 57 -15.67 13.60 -17.63
C LYS A 57 -14.23 14.07 -17.39
N PHE A 58 -14.04 15.01 -16.46
CA PHE A 58 -12.72 15.49 -16.06
C PHE A 58 -11.87 14.36 -15.49
N LEU A 59 -12.40 13.58 -14.53
CA LEU A 59 -11.65 12.47 -13.92
C LEU A 59 -11.30 11.38 -14.93
N LYS A 60 -12.21 11.07 -15.87
CA LYS A 60 -11.95 10.12 -16.95
C LYS A 60 -10.82 10.60 -17.87
N MET A 61 -10.71 11.90 -18.08
CA MET A 61 -9.62 12.50 -18.86
C MET A 61 -8.29 12.37 -18.11
N CYS A 62 -8.27 12.62 -16.80
CA CYS A 62 -7.09 12.40 -15.95
C CYS A 62 -6.63 10.93 -15.99
N ASP A 63 -7.57 9.99 -15.87
CA ASP A 63 -7.31 8.55 -15.88
C ASP A 63 -6.73 8.07 -17.23
N THR A 64 -7.25 8.59 -18.35
CA THR A 64 -6.75 8.25 -19.71
C THR A 64 -5.29 8.66 -19.91
N ILE A 65 -4.83 9.69 -19.20
CA ILE A 65 -3.47 10.21 -19.27
C ILE A 65 -2.57 9.51 -18.24
N GLY A 66 -3.16 8.79 -17.28
CA GLY A 66 -2.44 8.13 -16.18
C GLY A 66 -2.07 9.08 -15.04
N ILE A 67 -2.81 10.19 -14.88
CA ILE A 67 -2.60 11.09 -13.74
C ILE A 67 -3.36 10.51 -12.53
N ASP A 68 -2.62 10.12 -11.48
CA ASP A 68 -3.22 9.65 -10.21
C ASP A 68 -4.10 10.78 -9.62
N PRO A 69 -5.40 10.53 -9.37
CA PRO A 69 -6.29 11.49 -8.70
C PRO A 69 -5.70 12.02 -7.39
N LEU A 70 -4.97 11.21 -6.63
CA LEU A 70 -4.37 11.63 -5.37
C LEU A 70 -3.29 12.72 -5.55
N ALA A 71 -2.64 12.77 -6.72
CA ALA A 71 -1.70 13.83 -7.07
C ALA A 71 -2.40 15.11 -7.55
N LEU A 72 -3.65 15.00 -8.03
CA LEU A 72 -4.49 16.14 -8.42
C LEU A 72 -5.08 16.84 -7.21
N PHE A 73 -5.55 16.09 -6.22
CA PHE A 73 -6.14 16.64 -5.00
C PHE A 73 -5.08 16.89 -3.93
N ASP A 74 -4.27 17.91 -4.12
CA ASP A 74 -3.33 18.35 -3.10
C ASP A 74 -4.07 18.88 -1.85
N LYS A 75 -3.51 18.66 -0.65
CA LYS A 75 -4.13 19.09 0.62
C LYS A 75 -4.39 20.59 0.65
N ASP A 76 -3.49 21.36 0.05
CA ASP A 76 -3.49 22.82 0.14
C ASP A 76 -4.34 23.48 -0.96
N ARG A 77 -4.63 22.77 -2.06
CA ARG A 77 -5.32 23.34 -3.23
C ARG A 77 -6.82 23.14 -3.20
N HIS A 78 -7.34 22.34 -2.26
CA HIS A 78 -8.77 22.07 -2.02
C HIS A 78 -9.61 22.05 -3.31
N LEU A 79 -9.15 21.26 -4.28
CA LEU A 79 -9.88 21.06 -5.52
C LEU A 79 -11.16 20.27 -5.20
N PHE A 80 -12.30 20.75 -5.71
CA PHE A 80 -13.67 20.21 -5.61
C PHE A 80 -14.31 20.25 -4.22
N ASN A 81 -13.70 19.62 -3.23
CA ASN A 81 -14.20 19.61 -1.86
C ASN A 81 -13.05 19.40 -0.87
N VAL A 82 -13.22 19.88 0.36
CA VAL A 82 -12.21 19.79 1.42
C VAL A 82 -11.85 18.33 1.74
N ASN A 83 -12.79 17.40 1.51
CA ASN A 83 -12.65 15.99 1.84
C ASN A 83 -12.27 15.09 0.65
N ASP A 84 -12.21 15.61 -0.59
CA ASP A 84 -11.97 14.76 -1.77
C ASP A 84 -10.60 14.07 -1.70
N TYR A 85 -9.58 14.78 -1.20
CA TYR A 85 -8.27 14.20 -0.87
C TYR A 85 -8.40 12.95 0.01
N TYR A 86 -9.21 13.02 1.06
CA TYR A 86 -9.37 11.88 1.96
C TYR A 86 -10.24 10.77 1.38
N TYR A 87 -11.23 11.10 0.55
CA TYR A 87 -12.01 10.08 -0.16
C TYR A 87 -11.15 9.25 -1.10
N GLU A 88 -10.18 9.86 -1.79
CA GLU A 88 -9.21 9.12 -2.60
C GLU A 88 -8.30 8.24 -1.74
N ILE A 89 -7.85 8.71 -0.58
CA ILE A 89 -7.11 7.87 0.37
C ILE A 89 -7.97 6.67 0.80
N CYS A 90 -9.26 6.89 1.11
CA CYS A 90 -10.18 5.82 1.48
C CYS A 90 -10.29 4.75 0.38
N VAL A 91 -10.49 5.16 -0.87
CA VAL A 91 -10.60 4.23 -2.01
C VAL A 91 -9.29 3.46 -2.22
N LYS A 92 -8.16 4.16 -2.21
CA LYS A 92 -6.83 3.56 -2.36
C LYS A 92 -6.53 2.57 -1.23
N LEU A 93 -6.90 2.91 0.00
CA LEU A 93 -6.74 2.05 1.17
C LEU A 93 -7.58 0.77 1.07
N ILE A 94 -8.83 0.85 0.62
CA ILE A 94 -9.68 -0.33 0.35
C ILE A 94 -9.03 -1.22 -0.72
N GLN A 95 -8.54 -0.62 -1.81
CA GLN A 95 -7.87 -1.35 -2.89
C GLN A 95 -6.63 -2.08 -2.38
N ILE A 96 -5.71 -1.37 -1.72
CA ILE A 96 -4.50 -1.94 -1.12
C ILE A 96 -4.86 -3.08 -0.18
N CYS A 97 -5.80 -2.86 0.74
CA CYS A 97 -6.22 -3.86 1.70
C CYS A 97 -6.81 -5.12 1.05
N ARG A 98 -7.45 -4.98 -0.11
CA ARG A 98 -7.96 -6.11 -0.89
C ARG A 98 -6.85 -6.87 -1.59
N ASP A 99 -5.87 -6.17 -2.13
CA ASP A 99 -4.75 -6.77 -2.88
C ASP A 99 -3.79 -7.54 -1.96
N ILE A 100 -3.56 -7.04 -0.74
CA ILE A 100 -2.65 -7.65 0.24
C ILE A 100 -3.31 -8.70 1.12
N LYS A 101 -4.65 -8.82 1.07
CA LYS A 101 -5.45 -9.67 1.95
C LYS A 101 -4.96 -11.11 1.98
N ASP A 102 -4.60 -11.65 0.81
CA ASP A 102 -4.17 -13.05 0.68
C ASP A 102 -2.74 -13.28 1.24
N LEU A 103 -1.95 -12.21 1.39
CA LEU A 103 -0.59 -12.27 1.91
C LEU A 103 -0.54 -12.13 3.43
N ASN A 104 -1.31 -11.20 3.99
CA ASN A 104 -1.24 -10.82 5.41
C ASN A 104 -2.48 -11.20 6.24
N GLY A 105 -3.48 -11.83 5.62
CA GLY A 105 -4.72 -12.22 6.29
C GLY A 105 -5.60 -11.05 6.73
N GLY A 106 -5.37 -9.84 6.18
CA GLY A 106 -6.16 -8.65 6.45
C GLY A 106 -5.65 -7.76 7.60
N ILE A 107 -4.38 -7.90 7.98
CA ILE A 107 -3.72 -7.04 8.97
C ILE A 107 -2.49 -6.39 8.35
N VAL A 108 -2.36 -5.07 8.47
CA VAL A 108 -1.21 -4.32 7.94
C VAL A 108 -0.80 -3.21 8.91
N SER A 109 0.50 -2.96 9.05
CA SER A 109 0.96 -1.86 9.90
C SER A 109 0.76 -0.49 9.22
N LEU A 110 0.45 0.55 10.00
CA LEU A 110 0.30 1.91 9.44
C LEU A 110 1.62 2.44 8.85
N GLU A 111 2.76 2.05 9.43
CA GLU A 111 4.09 2.38 8.92
C GLU A 111 4.34 1.78 7.54
N GLU A 112 3.96 0.51 7.34
CA GLU A 112 4.06 -0.19 6.06
C GLU A 112 3.15 0.42 5.00
N LEU A 113 1.90 0.72 5.36
CA LEU A 113 0.97 1.42 4.47
C LEU A 113 1.57 2.71 3.95
N GLN A 114 2.08 3.55 4.86
CA GLN A 114 2.65 4.84 4.51
C GLN A 114 3.89 4.70 3.62
N LYS A 115 4.85 3.87 4.01
CA LYS A 115 6.16 3.80 3.34
C LYS A 115 6.11 3.14 1.97
N ILE A 116 5.26 2.13 1.81
CA ILE A 116 5.28 1.28 0.61
C ILE A 116 4.19 1.67 -0.36
N TYR A 117 2.97 1.76 0.14
CA TYR A 117 1.81 1.96 -0.73
C TYR A 117 1.51 3.44 -0.98
N PHE A 118 1.90 4.30 -0.05
CA PHE A 118 1.82 5.76 -0.20
C PHE A 118 3.18 6.43 -0.43
N ARG A 119 4.19 5.69 -0.94
CA ARG A 119 5.55 6.23 -1.17
C ARG A 119 5.57 7.51 -2.01
N ASP A 120 4.78 7.52 -3.07
CA ASP A 120 4.75 8.61 -4.04
C ASP A 120 3.74 9.71 -3.69
N ALA A 121 2.96 9.50 -2.63
CA ALA A 121 1.94 10.44 -2.17
C ALA A 121 2.40 11.06 -0.84
N ASN A 122 2.26 12.38 -0.69
CA ASN A 122 2.62 13.08 0.55
C ASN A 122 1.57 12.86 1.66
N VAL A 123 1.33 11.59 2.00
CA VAL A 123 0.32 11.13 2.96
C VAL A 123 1.02 10.85 4.28
N THR A 124 0.50 11.47 5.34
CA THR A 124 0.97 11.25 6.72
C THR A 124 0.13 10.18 7.40
N GLN A 125 0.66 9.57 8.47
CA GLN A 125 -0.10 8.57 9.25
C GLN A 125 -1.41 9.13 9.79
N ALA A 126 -1.44 10.41 10.17
CA ALA A 126 -2.65 11.09 10.63
C ALA A 126 -3.74 11.16 9.54
N ASP A 127 -3.36 11.27 8.26
CA ASP A 127 -4.33 11.27 7.16
C ASP A 127 -4.92 9.88 6.95
N ILE A 128 -4.11 8.83 7.09
CA ILE A 128 -4.55 7.44 7.04
C ILE A 128 -5.54 7.17 8.17
N GLU A 129 -5.22 7.61 9.40
CA GLU A 129 -6.10 7.45 10.56
C GLU A 129 -7.46 8.13 10.33
N LYS A 130 -7.44 9.37 9.81
CA LYS A 130 -8.67 10.10 9.48
C LYS A 130 -9.45 9.42 8.35
N ALA A 131 -8.78 8.89 7.33
CA ALA A 131 -9.42 8.13 6.26
C ALA A 131 -10.12 6.88 6.80
N VAL A 132 -9.48 6.13 7.70
CA VAL A 132 -10.08 4.96 8.35
C VAL A 132 -11.28 5.35 9.21
N GLU A 133 -11.22 6.47 9.92
CA GLU A 133 -12.38 6.99 10.66
C GLU A 133 -13.56 7.28 9.73
N MET A 134 -13.33 7.85 8.54
CA MET A 134 -14.40 8.02 7.54
C MET A 134 -14.90 6.69 6.98
N LEU A 135 -14.03 5.69 6.81
CA LEU A 135 -14.41 4.34 6.38
C LEU A 135 -15.25 3.60 7.43
N SER A 136 -15.12 3.92 8.71
CA SER A 136 -15.93 3.29 9.77
C SER A 136 -17.43 3.51 9.56
N SER A 137 -17.83 4.60 8.88
CA SER A 137 -19.24 4.88 8.54
C SER A 137 -19.83 3.92 7.50
N LEU A 138 -18.99 3.17 6.78
CA LEU A 138 -19.41 2.24 5.73
C LEU A 138 -19.62 0.81 6.23
N ASP A 139 -19.51 0.56 7.55
CA ASP A 139 -19.61 -0.77 8.18
C ASP A 139 -18.67 -1.83 7.54
N GLY A 140 -17.53 -1.35 7.02
CA GLY A 140 -16.63 -2.13 6.17
C GLY A 140 -15.61 -3.00 6.90
N GLY A 141 -15.69 -3.12 8.23
CA GLY A 141 -14.74 -3.89 9.04
C GLY A 141 -13.32 -3.30 9.09
N PHE A 142 -13.16 -2.02 8.74
CA PHE A 142 -11.90 -1.29 8.87
C PHE A 142 -11.75 -0.75 10.27
N GLU A 143 -10.79 -1.29 11.01
CA GLU A 143 -10.51 -0.87 12.38
C GLU A 143 -9.01 -0.72 12.62
N ILE A 144 -8.65 0.34 13.35
CA ILE A 144 -7.30 0.51 13.84
C ILE A 144 -7.23 -0.07 15.23
N PHE A 145 -6.27 -0.96 15.42
CA PHE A 145 -5.93 -1.50 16.73
C PHE A 145 -4.44 -1.33 16.97
N GLN A 146 -4.04 -1.40 18.23
CA GLN A 146 -2.67 -1.13 18.63
C GLN A 146 -2.07 -2.40 19.24
N ILE A 147 -0.92 -2.82 18.71
CA ILE A 147 -0.10 -3.89 19.27
C ILE A 147 1.12 -3.21 19.89
N ARG A 148 1.23 -3.22 21.23
CA ARG A 148 2.23 -2.45 22.00
C ARG A 148 2.03 -0.93 21.87
N ASP A 149 2.42 -0.16 22.88
CA ASP A 149 2.10 1.28 23.06
C ASP A 149 2.46 2.25 21.90
N HIS A 150 3.03 1.77 20.78
CA HIS A 150 3.37 2.60 19.62
C HIS A 150 3.02 2.02 18.23
N LEU A 151 2.78 0.71 18.06
CA LEU A 151 2.54 0.15 16.72
C LEU A 151 1.04 0.05 16.44
N LYS A 152 0.55 0.92 15.55
CA LYS A 152 -0.82 0.89 15.05
C LYS A 152 -0.91 -0.04 13.84
N PHE A 153 -1.91 -0.89 13.84
CA PHE A 153 -2.26 -1.80 12.77
C PHE A 153 -3.67 -1.49 12.27
N LEU A 154 -3.83 -1.59 10.96
CA LEU A 154 -5.11 -1.57 10.29
C LEU A 154 -5.57 -3.00 10.07
N ARG A 155 -6.81 -3.27 10.47
CA ARG A 155 -7.55 -4.48 10.16
C ARG A 155 -8.54 -4.18 9.04
N SER A 156 -8.62 -5.06 8.03
CA SER A 156 -9.58 -4.96 6.92
C SER A 156 -10.62 -6.08 6.89
N VAL A 157 -10.48 -7.10 7.76
CA VAL A 157 -11.35 -8.27 7.83
C VAL A 157 -12.02 -8.31 9.21
N PRO A 158 -13.34 -8.61 9.30
CA PRO A 158 -14.10 -8.58 10.56
C PRO A 158 -13.75 -9.72 11.55
N ASN A 159 -12.59 -10.36 11.42
CA ASN A 159 -12.16 -11.38 12.38
C ASN A 159 -11.56 -10.69 13.60
N GLU A 160 -12.13 -10.96 14.77
CA GLU A 160 -11.54 -10.53 16.04
C GLU A 160 -10.30 -11.35 16.38
N LEU A 161 -9.20 -10.63 16.67
CA LEU A 161 -7.99 -11.24 17.19
C LEU A 161 -8.23 -11.63 18.64
N THR A 162 -8.01 -12.90 18.95
CA THR A 162 -8.05 -13.34 20.34
C THR A 162 -6.85 -12.78 21.12
N SER A 163 -6.98 -12.65 22.45
CA SER A 163 -5.88 -12.17 23.30
C SER A 163 -4.58 -12.97 23.12
N ASP A 164 -4.71 -14.26 22.80
CA ASP A 164 -3.57 -15.13 22.53
C ASP A 164 -2.91 -14.80 21.18
N GLN A 165 -3.69 -14.59 20.12
CA GLN A 165 -3.17 -14.20 18.80
C GLN A 165 -2.44 -12.87 18.86
N THR A 166 -2.97 -11.89 19.61
CA THR A 166 -2.30 -10.59 19.83
C THR A 166 -0.93 -10.74 20.50
N LYS A 167 -0.80 -11.64 21.50
CA LYS A 167 0.48 -11.93 22.14
C LYS A 167 1.47 -12.60 21.19
N VAL A 168 0.99 -13.49 20.31
CA VAL A 168 1.86 -14.11 19.29
C VAL A 168 2.38 -13.06 18.31
N LEU A 169 1.51 -12.15 17.83
CA LEU A 169 1.93 -11.03 16.99
C LEU A 169 2.90 -10.09 17.71
N GLU A 170 2.73 -9.86 19.01
CA GLU A 170 3.68 -9.08 19.81
C GLU A 170 5.07 -9.74 19.86
N VAL A 171 5.15 -11.06 20.05
CA VAL A 171 6.43 -11.80 20.00
C VAL A 171 7.05 -11.73 18.61
N CYS A 172 6.24 -11.90 17.55
CA CYS A 172 6.69 -11.80 16.16
C CYS A 172 7.20 -10.39 15.83
N SER A 173 6.63 -9.33 16.42
CA SER A 173 7.08 -7.95 16.18
C SER A 173 8.55 -7.71 16.59
N VAL A 174 9.08 -8.50 17.52
CA VAL A 174 10.45 -8.42 18.04
C VAL A 174 11.39 -9.36 17.29
N MET A 175 10.99 -10.61 17.10
CA MET A 175 11.85 -11.66 16.55
C MET A 175 11.66 -11.92 15.05
N GLY A 176 10.57 -11.42 14.46
CA GLY A 176 10.11 -11.72 13.10
C GLY A 176 9.33 -13.03 12.96
N TYR A 177 9.53 -13.97 13.88
CA TYR A 177 8.87 -15.27 13.88
C TYR A 177 8.48 -15.72 15.30
N ALA A 178 7.53 -16.65 15.36
CA ALA A 178 7.18 -17.40 16.56
C ALA A 178 7.54 -18.89 16.38
N SER A 179 7.84 -19.56 17.49
CA SER A 179 7.97 -21.01 17.55
C SER A 179 7.25 -21.56 18.78
N ILE A 180 6.90 -22.85 18.78
CA ILE A 180 6.23 -23.48 19.92
C ILE A 180 7.09 -23.38 21.18
N ASN A 181 8.41 -23.57 21.05
CA ASN A 181 9.36 -23.47 22.16
C ASN A 181 9.46 -22.02 22.66
N LEU A 182 9.49 -21.06 21.74
CA LEU A 182 9.57 -19.64 22.07
C LEU A 182 8.34 -19.21 22.89
N LEU A 183 7.13 -19.58 22.45
CA LEU A 183 5.90 -19.27 23.18
C LEU A 183 5.81 -20.01 24.51
N HIS A 184 6.24 -21.28 24.55
CA HIS A 184 6.25 -22.07 25.78
C HIS A 184 7.18 -21.45 26.84
N ILE A 185 8.38 -21.04 26.46
CA ILE A 185 9.39 -20.50 27.40
C ILE A 185 9.06 -19.06 27.80
N ASN A 186 8.68 -18.19 26.86
CA ASN A 186 8.46 -16.76 27.16
C ASN A 186 7.10 -16.47 27.77
N LEU A 187 6.04 -17.18 27.35
CA LEU A 187 4.67 -16.94 27.82
C LEU A 187 4.19 -17.99 28.83
N ASN A 188 4.99 -19.01 29.12
CA ASN A 188 4.66 -20.13 29.99
C ASN A 188 3.38 -20.88 29.55
N TRP A 189 3.15 -20.98 28.24
CA TRP A 189 1.97 -21.62 27.65
C TRP A 189 2.17 -23.11 27.42
N GLU A 190 1.15 -23.93 27.63
CA GLU A 190 1.22 -25.36 27.27
C GLU A 190 1.44 -25.57 25.76
N ARG A 191 2.23 -26.59 25.40
CA ARG A 191 2.54 -26.90 24.00
C ARG A 191 1.30 -27.12 23.13
N VAL A 192 0.25 -27.72 23.70
CA VAL A 192 -1.02 -27.94 23.01
C VAL A 192 -1.68 -26.60 22.68
N ARG A 193 -1.74 -25.68 23.64
CA ARG A 193 -2.27 -24.32 23.44
C ARG A 193 -1.50 -23.59 22.33
N CYS A 194 -0.17 -23.59 22.40
CA CYS A 194 0.67 -22.97 21.36
C CYS A 194 0.35 -23.53 19.97
N LYS A 195 0.25 -24.85 19.84
CA LYS A 195 -0.03 -25.50 18.55
C LYS A 195 -1.42 -25.15 18.02
N THR A 196 -2.45 -25.15 18.87
CA THR A 196 -3.81 -24.78 18.47
C THR A 196 -3.88 -23.33 18.02
N THR A 197 -3.32 -22.39 18.79
CA THR A 197 -3.30 -20.97 18.45
C THR A 197 -2.54 -20.70 17.15
N LEU A 198 -1.35 -21.30 16.97
CA LEU A 198 -0.56 -21.12 15.75
C LEU A 198 -1.25 -21.71 14.51
N ASN A 199 -1.88 -22.88 14.63
CA ASN A 199 -2.65 -23.48 13.54
C ASN A 199 -3.86 -22.63 13.16
N GLU A 200 -4.55 -22.04 14.14
CA GLU A 200 -5.66 -21.12 13.90
C GLU A 200 -5.18 -19.87 13.15
N MET A 201 -4.04 -19.29 13.57
CA MET A 201 -3.44 -18.14 12.88
C MET A 201 -3.03 -18.45 11.43
N ILE A 202 -2.53 -19.65 11.15
CA ILE A 202 -2.26 -20.08 9.77
C ILE A 202 -3.56 -20.25 8.99
N THR A 203 -4.59 -20.84 9.61
CA THR A 203 -5.88 -21.04 8.95
C THR A 203 -6.51 -19.70 8.56
N ASN A 204 -6.30 -18.67 9.38
CA ASN A 204 -6.72 -17.30 9.11
C ASN A 204 -5.79 -16.53 8.16
N GLY A 205 -4.67 -17.13 7.71
CA GLY A 205 -3.72 -16.50 6.81
C GLY A 205 -2.83 -15.42 7.44
N LEU A 206 -2.77 -15.35 8.77
CA LEU A 206 -2.00 -14.32 9.50
C LEU A 206 -0.51 -14.63 9.59
N LEU A 207 -0.14 -15.92 9.58
CA LEU A 207 1.23 -16.38 9.74
C LEU A 207 1.60 -17.36 8.64
N TRP A 208 2.87 -17.32 8.22
CA TRP A 208 3.42 -18.23 7.23
C TRP A 208 4.24 -19.32 7.91
N MET A 209 4.09 -20.57 7.47
CA MET A 209 4.82 -21.70 8.03
C MET A 209 6.14 -21.92 7.30
N ASP A 210 7.22 -22.04 8.06
CA ASP A 210 8.54 -22.40 7.57
C ASP A 210 9.03 -23.70 8.23
N ASN A 211 9.24 -24.73 7.40
CA ASN A 211 9.73 -26.05 7.79
C ASN A 211 11.17 -26.32 7.28
N GLN A 212 11.87 -25.30 6.78
CA GLN A 212 13.21 -25.47 6.19
C GLN A 212 14.33 -25.46 7.25
N CYS A 213 13.99 -25.24 8.52
CA CYS A 213 14.93 -25.11 9.63
C CYS A 213 15.46 -26.47 10.16
N GLY A 214 15.96 -27.32 9.25
CA GLY A 214 16.77 -28.50 9.56
C GLY A 214 16.11 -29.53 10.48
N GLY A 215 14.77 -29.58 10.54
CA GLY A 215 14.01 -30.56 11.32
C GLY A 215 14.03 -30.37 12.84
N ARG A 216 14.56 -29.25 13.37
CA ARG A 216 14.59 -29.00 14.83
C ARG A 216 13.29 -28.40 15.34
N GLU A 217 12.72 -27.45 14.60
CA GLU A 217 11.46 -26.79 14.94
C GLU A 217 10.84 -26.10 13.71
N ILE A 218 9.51 -26.01 13.71
CA ILE A 218 8.74 -25.26 12.70
C ILE A 218 8.67 -23.81 13.17
N LEU A 219 9.02 -22.89 12.28
CA LEU A 219 8.94 -21.45 12.51
C LEU A 219 7.67 -20.90 11.86
N TYR A 220 7.06 -19.92 12.51
CA TYR A 220 5.86 -19.24 12.05
C TYR A 220 6.18 -17.76 11.87
N TRP A 221 6.19 -17.28 10.63
CA TRP A 221 6.65 -15.95 10.29
C TRP A 221 5.49 -14.96 10.15
N ASP A 222 5.70 -13.73 10.61
CA ASP A 222 4.81 -12.60 10.33
C ASP A 222 5.15 -12.00 8.95
N PRO A 223 4.19 -11.92 8.01
CA PRO A 223 4.40 -11.29 6.70
C PRO A 223 4.95 -9.86 6.80
N SER A 224 4.53 -9.10 7.81
CA SER A 224 4.96 -7.71 8.04
C SER A 224 6.48 -7.60 8.29
N TRP A 225 7.11 -8.67 8.76
CA TRP A 225 8.55 -8.71 9.01
C TRP A 225 9.37 -8.69 7.71
N ILE A 226 8.89 -9.36 6.66
CA ILE A 226 9.54 -9.40 5.35
C ILE A 226 9.67 -7.97 4.81
N THR A 227 8.59 -7.22 4.99
CA THR A 227 8.49 -5.84 4.53
C THR A 227 9.50 -4.91 5.21
N LYS A 228 9.77 -5.11 6.51
CA LYS A 228 10.80 -4.35 7.25
C LYS A 228 12.23 -4.59 6.75
N CYS A 229 12.52 -5.77 6.20
CA CYS A 229 13.86 -6.09 5.70
C CYS A 229 14.19 -5.44 4.35
N VAL A 230 13.20 -5.02 3.56
CA VAL A 230 13.45 -4.32 2.28
C VAL A 230 14.02 -2.91 2.53
N ASP A 231 13.65 -2.28 3.65
CA ASP A 231 14.13 -0.93 4.01
C ASP A 231 15.63 -0.91 4.36
N SER A 232 16.22 -1.99 4.90
CA SER A 232 17.61 -1.99 5.38
C SER A 232 18.67 -2.18 4.28
N THR A 233 18.26 -2.51 3.05
CA THR A 233 19.16 -2.72 1.91
C THR A 233 19.28 -1.50 0.98
N THR A 234 18.55 -0.42 1.26
CA THR A 234 18.56 0.80 0.42
C THR A 234 19.35 1.96 1.05
N THR A 235 20.28 1.66 1.97
CA THR A 235 21.22 2.65 2.54
C THR A 235 22.63 2.41 2.04
#